data_AF-A0A662WNR4-F1
#
_entry.id   AF-A0A662WNR4-F1
#
_cell.length_a   1.000
_cell.length_b   1.000
_cell.length_c   1.000
_cell.angle_alpha   90.00
_cell.angle_beta   90.00
_cell.angle_gamma   90.00
#
_symmetry.space_group_name_H-M   'P 1'
#
loop_
_entity.id
_entity.type
_entity.pdbx_description
1 polymer ?
#
loop_
_entity_poly.entity_id
_entity_poly.type
_entity_poly.pdbx_seq_one_letter_code
_entity_poly.pdbx_strand_id
1 'polypeptide(L)'
;MINHAPLYPGAKDPTDKQPVQHPCRTKHDAEYNIVTNIPHPGTGMDTVPASTTSSPSRKQTREFSIITNKYDSISPFADRFEQEAAQAKRLAAQKYFKTRTFDPVRVAYVDEERETDFLSRRRGEQQAHGKDRALLLPPREQFSEGRLYNILNQQVINPGKLATSTENDQRALNKIQKTAFEKKMRVLGESEQARETDLCLNRFAHERHTESYVHGYDVLSNQPYVGRDAKLKVPTRTHAALTSWQAIESGLPAGNKIAPKPSSTFAVAANIRTPPSNPPTRRANHDDVDTRKPNILIVQQLTDAPQV
;
A
#
# COMPACT_ATOMS: atom_id res chain seq x y z
N MET A 1 -14.44 -25.37 -36.59
CA MET A 1 -15.51 -25.29 -35.59
C MET A 1 -15.28 -24.00 -34.81
N ILE A 2 -16.10 -22.98 -35.02
CA ILE A 2 -15.98 -21.69 -34.32
C ILE A 2 -16.96 -21.72 -33.16
N ASN A 3 -16.45 -21.53 -31.94
CA ASN A 3 -17.19 -21.68 -30.70
C ASN A 3 -17.75 -20.30 -30.29
N HIS A 4 -19.08 -20.17 -30.25
CA HIS A 4 -19.79 -18.92 -29.95
C HIS A 4 -20.06 -18.73 -28.43
N ALA A 5 -19.10 -19.11 -27.59
CA ALA A 5 -19.25 -18.91 -26.15
C ALA A 5 -18.96 -17.45 -25.77
N PRO A 6 -19.84 -16.77 -25.00
CA PRO A 6 -19.59 -15.42 -24.53
C PRO A 6 -18.43 -15.39 -23.52
N LEU A 7 -17.59 -14.36 -23.60
CA LEU A 7 -16.36 -14.20 -22.79
C LEU A 7 -16.64 -13.99 -21.29
N TYR A 8 -17.89 -13.66 -20.92
CA TYR A 8 -18.34 -13.49 -19.54
C TYR A 8 -19.71 -14.12 -19.30
N PRO A 9 -19.93 -14.85 -18.18
CA PRO A 9 -21.25 -15.34 -17.81
C PRO A 9 -22.18 -14.15 -17.52
N GLY A 10 -23.19 -13.94 -18.38
CA GLY A 10 -24.24 -12.94 -18.16
C GLY A 10 -24.26 -11.72 -19.09
N ALA A 11 -23.32 -11.61 -20.04
CA ALA A 11 -23.39 -10.59 -21.08
C ALA A 11 -24.42 -10.98 -22.15
N LYS A 12 -25.45 -10.15 -22.36
CA LYS A 12 -26.39 -10.29 -23.48
C LYS A 12 -25.92 -9.44 -24.66
N ASP A 13 -25.83 -10.04 -25.84
CA ASP A 13 -25.45 -9.36 -27.08
C ASP A 13 -26.53 -8.33 -27.46
N PRO A 14 -26.17 -7.07 -27.79
CA PRO A 14 -27.16 -6.02 -28.09
C PRO A 14 -27.93 -6.26 -29.40
N THR A 15 -27.60 -7.32 -30.16
CA THR A 15 -28.21 -7.68 -31.43
C THR A 15 -29.36 -8.68 -31.29
N ASP A 16 -29.50 -9.36 -30.14
CA ASP A 16 -30.59 -10.28 -29.86
C ASP A 16 -31.86 -9.51 -29.43
N LYS A 17 -32.52 -8.89 -30.42
CA LYS A 17 -33.89 -8.38 -30.24
C LYS A 17 -34.83 -9.57 -30.14
N GLN A 18 -35.40 -9.79 -28.95
CA GLN A 18 -36.55 -10.67 -28.77
C GLN A 18 -37.66 -10.28 -29.77
N PRO A 19 -38.26 -11.24 -30.50
CA PRO A 19 -39.36 -10.93 -31.41
C PRO A 19 -40.52 -10.36 -30.59
N VAL A 20 -40.86 -9.09 -30.83
CA VAL A 20 -41.98 -8.41 -30.18
C VAL A 20 -43.27 -9.12 -30.61
N GLN A 21 -43.93 -9.78 -29.66
CA GLN A 21 -45.24 -10.38 -29.92
C GLN A 21 -46.25 -9.24 -30.14
N HIS A 22 -46.79 -9.14 -31.36
CA HIS A 22 -47.91 -8.26 -31.64
C HIS A 22 -49.20 -8.83 -31.00
N PRO A 23 -49.98 -8.02 -30.26
CA PRO A 23 -51.10 -8.51 -29.44
C PRO A 23 -52.29 -9.08 -30.23
N CYS A 24 -52.27 -9.08 -31.57
CA CYS A 24 -53.39 -9.50 -32.41
C CYS A 24 -53.10 -10.70 -33.31
N ARG A 25 -52.03 -11.48 -33.07
CA ARG A 25 -51.74 -12.68 -33.87
C ARG A 25 -51.99 -13.94 -33.05
N THR A 26 -53.22 -14.45 -33.05
CA THR A 26 -53.50 -15.80 -32.57
C THR A 26 -52.91 -16.80 -33.58
N LYS A 27 -51.96 -17.62 -33.13
CA LYS A 27 -51.44 -18.73 -33.94
C LYS A 27 -52.49 -19.83 -33.96
N HIS A 28 -53.30 -19.88 -35.00
CA HIS A 28 -54.04 -21.09 -35.34
C HIS A 28 -53.15 -21.85 -36.32
N ASP A 29 -52.39 -22.82 -35.81
CA ASP A 29 -51.71 -23.77 -36.70
C ASP A 29 -52.80 -24.62 -37.35
N ALA A 30 -52.87 -24.59 -38.68
CA ALA A 30 -53.85 -25.36 -39.42
C ALA A 30 -53.51 -26.86 -39.34
N GLU A 31 -54.49 -27.69 -38.97
CA GLU A 31 -54.33 -29.15 -38.82
C GLU A 31 -53.89 -29.87 -40.11
N TYR A 32 -54.05 -29.21 -41.26
CA TYR A 32 -53.79 -29.78 -42.57
C TYR A 32 -52.95 -28.81 -43.42
N ASN A 33 -52.09 -29.36 -44.28
CA ASN A 33 -51.43 -28.57 -45.31
C ASN A 33 -52.45 -28.21 -46.41
N ILE A 34 -52.82 -26.94 -46.50
CA ILE A 34 -53.84 -26.42 -47.42
C ILE A 34 -53.55 -26.61 -48.92
N VAL A 35 -52.31 -26.93 -49.31
CA VAL A 35 -51.96 -27.18 -50.71
C VAL A 35 -52.04 -28.66 -51.06
N THR A 36 -51.69 -29.56 -50.13
CA THR A 36 -51.62 -31.00 -50.37
C THR A 36 -52.73 -31.81 -49.72
N ASN A 37 -53.53 -31.19 -48.84
CA ASN A 37 -54.62 -31.80 -48.07
C ASN A 37 -54.21 -33.03 -47.23
N ILE A 38 -52.93 -33.14 -46.86
CA ILE A 38 -52.41 -34.20 -45.99
C ILE A 38 -52.32 -33.64 -44.54
N PRO A 39 -52.85 -34.36 -43.52
CA PRO A 39 -52.67 -33.99 -42.12
C PRO A 39 -51.20 -34.10 -41.71
N HIS A 40 -50.73 -33.22 -40.83
CA HIS A 40 -49.35 -33.30 -40.33
C HIS A 40 -49.18 -34.59 -39.49
N PRO A 41 -48.16 -35.42 -39.75
CA PRO A 41 -47.93 -36.65 -38.99
C PRO A 41 -47.40 -36.27 -37.60
N GLY A 42 -48.29 -36.21 -36.62
CA GLY A 42 -47.99 -35.82 -35.25
C GLY A 42 -49.21 -35.68 -34.34
N THR A 43 -50.42 -35.60 -34.90
CA THR A 43 -51.68 -35.54 -34.13
C THR A 43 -52.44 -36.86 -34.24
N GLY A 44 -51.85 -37.93 -33.69
CA GLY A 44 -52.56 -39.18 -33.42
C GLY A 44 -53.34 -39.06 -32.11
N MET A 45 -54.67 -39.23 -32.17
CA MET A 45 -55.50 -39.39 -30.99
C MET A 45 -55.25 -40.77 -30.37
N ASP A 46 -54.83 -40.81 -29.11
CA ASP A 46 -55.02 -41.97 -28.24
C ASP A 46 -55.42 -41.50 -26.82
N THR A 47 -56.65 -41.89 -26.45
CA THR A 47 -57.29 -42.01 -25.14
C THR A 47 -56.62 -41.42 -23.89
N VAL A 48 -57.18 -40.31 -23.38
CA VAL A 48 -57.34 -40.01 -21.93
C VAL A 48 -58.63 -39.19 -21.74
N PRO A 49 -59.56 -39.53 -20.83
CA PRO A 49 -60.72 -38.70 -20.56
C PRO A 49 -60.30 -37.48 -19.75
N ALA A 50 -60.19 -36.33 -20.41
CA ALA A 50 -59.90 -35.06 -19.76
C ALA A 50 -61.11 -34.63 -18.90
N SER A 51 -60.83 -34.49 -17.61
CA SER A 51 -61.70 -33.94 -16.59
C SER A 51 -62.26 -32.57 -16.99
N THR A 52 -63.57 -32.44 -16.82
CA THR A 52 -64.36 -31.22 -16.94
C THR A 52 -63.86 -30.16 -15.95
N THR A 53 -62.89 -29.35 -16.35
CA THR A 53 -62.61 -28.04 -15.74
C THR A 53 -62.20 -27.05 -16.84
N SER A 54 -63.09 -26.86 -17.82
CA SER A 54 -63.05 -25.66 -18.65
C SER A 54 -63.49 -24.48 -17.80
N SER A 55 -62.51 -23.79 -17.21
CA SER A 55 -62.66 -22.40 -16.81
C SER A 55 -63.29 -21.64 -17.98
N PRO A 56 -64.43 -20.94 -17.81
CA PRO A 56 -65.08 -20.28 -18.93
C PRO A 56 -64.10 -19.25 -19.48
N SER A 57 -63.64 -19.49 -20.71
CA SER A 57 -62.99 -18.49 -21.54
C SER A 57 -63.86 -17.24 -21.47
N ARG A 58 -63.36 -16.21 -20.78
CA ARG A 58 -64.01 -14.91 -20.68
C ARG A 58 -63.87 -14.23 -22.04
N LYS A 59 -64.60 -14.73 -23.03
CA LYS A 59 -64.78 -14.07 -24.32
C LYS A 59 -65.24 -12.66 -24.00
N GLN A 60 -64.60 -11.64 -24.56
CA GLN A 60 -65.04 -10.26 -24.42
C GLN A 60 -66.45 -10.19 -25.01
N THR A 61 -67.47 -10.20 -24.15
CA THR A 61 -68.86 -10.05 -24.56
C THR A 61 -69.00 -8.68 -25.21
N ARG A 62 -69.57 -8.65 -26.43
CA ARG A 62 -69.82 -7.40 -27.14
C ARG A 62 -70.86 -6.60 -26.35
N GLU A 63 -70.61 -5.30 -26.20
CA GLU A 63 -71.44 -4.36 -25.42
C GLU A 63 -72.85 -4.15 -26.01
N PHE A 64 -72.99 -4.52 -27.29
CA PHE A 64 -74.21 -4.48 -28.05
C PHE A 64 -74.61 -5.90 -28.44
N SER A 65 -75.81 -6.31 -28.01
CA SER A 65 -76.37 -7.59 -28.39
C SER A 65 -77.02 -7.48 -29.77
N ILE A 66 -76.41 -8.13 -30.75
CA ILE A 66 -76.88 -8.15 -32.15
C ILE A 66 -78.24 -8.86 -32.26
N ILE A 67 -78.54 -9.77 -31.32
CA ILE A 67 -79.79 -10.54 -31.28
C ILE A 67 -80.95 -9.68 -30.76
N THR A 68 -80.71 -8.87 -29.72
CA THR A 68 -81.76 -8.04 -29.12
C THR A 68 -81.76 -6.60 -29.62
N ASN A 69 -80.80 -6.22 -30.46
CA ASN A 69 -80.60 -4.86 -30.98
C ASN A 69 -80.66 -3.80 -29.87
N LYS A 70 -80.14 -4.16 -28.69
CA LYS A 70 -80.13 -3.36 -27.47
C LYS A 70 -78.76 -3.47 -26.83
N TYR A 71 -78.32 -2.38 -26.22
CA TYR A 71 -77.16 -2.39 -25.33
C TYR A 71 -77.54 -3.13 -24.06
N ASP A 72 -76.67 -4.03 -23.59
CA ASP A 72 -76.87 -4.67 -22.29
C ASP A 72 -76.92 -3.56 -21.23
N SER A 73 -78.04 -3.51 -20.50
CA SER A 73 -78.37 -2.38 -19.66
C SER A 73 -77.39 -2.22 -18.48
N ILE A 74 -76.41 -1.34 -18.68
CA ILE A 74 -75.87 -0.35 -17.72
C ILE A 74 -74.99 -0.84 -16.55
N SER A 75 -75.05 -2.09 -16.05
CA SER A 75 -74.29 -2.37 -14.81
C SER A 75 -72.76 -2.56 -14.95
N PRO A 76 -72.19 -3.20 -16.00
CA PRO A 76 -70.74 -3.38 -16.08
C PRO A 76 -70.01 -2.31 -16.91
N PHE A 77 -70.72 -1.48 -17.66
CA PHE A 77 -70.10 -0.45 -18.52
C PHE A 77 -69.81 0.84 -17.74
N ALA A 78 -70.75 1.30 -16.91
CA ALA A 78 -70.54 2.47 -16.07
C ALA A 78 -69.36 2.24 -15.10
N ASP A 79 -69.32 1.07 -14.44
CA ASP A 79 -68.23 0.68 -13.55
C ASP A 79 -66.88 0.58 -14.27
N ARG A 80 -66.85 0.06 -15.51
CA ARG A 80 -65.61 0.00 -16.32
C ARG A 80 -65.16 1.40 -16.75
N PHE A 81 -66.09 2.24 -17.18
CA PHE A 81 -65.79 3.62 -17.57
C PHE A 81 -65.25 4.43 -16.38
N GLU A 82 -65.82 4.26 -15.19
CA GLU A 82 -65.31 4.87 -13.96
C GLU A 82 -63.92 4.34 -13.59
N GLN A 83 -63.68 3.04 -13.72
CA GLN A 83 -62.36 2.44 -13.50
C GLN A 83 -61.32 2.96 -14.51
N GLU A 84 -61.68 3.04 -15.79
CA GLU A 84 -60.80 3.58 -16.85
C GLU A 84 -60.53 5.07 -16.63
N ALA A 85 -61.55 5.86 -16.26
CA ALA A 85 -61.38 7.27 -15.92
C ALA A 85 -60.50 7.46 -14.67
N ALA A 86 -60.66 6.62 -13.64
CA ALA A 86 -59.81 6.62 -12.45
C ALA A 86 -58.36 6.24 -12.78
N GLN A 87 -58.15 5.23 -13.64
CA GLN A 87 -56.82 4.85 -14.13
C GLN A 87 -56.19 5.96 -14.97
N ALA A 88 -56.94 6.60 -15.87
CA ALA A 88 -56.48 7.72 -16.67
C ALA A 88 -56.07 8.91 -15.80
N LYS A 89 -56.87 9.24 -14.78
CA LYS A 89 -56.52 10.26 -13.77
C LYS A 89 -55.25 9.90 -13.01
N ARG A 90 -55.10 8.64 -12.59
CA ARG A 90 -53.88 8.16 -11.90
C ARG A 90 -52.65 8.27 -12.79
N LEU A 91 -52.74 7.87 -14.06
CA LEU A 91 -51.64 7.98 -15.02
C LEU A 91 -51.29 9.45 -15.32
N ALA A 92 -52.31 10.31 -15.46
CA ALA A 92 -52.11 11.74 -15.64
C ALA A 92 -51.43 12.37 -14.42
N ALA A 93 -51.85 12.03 -13.20
CA ALA A 93 -51.23 12.47 -11.97
C ALA A 93 -49.77 12.00 -11.88
N GLN A 94 -49.47 10.73 -12.18
CA GLN A 94 -48.10 10.23 -12.22
C GLN A 94 -47.23 11.01 -13.24
N LYS A 95 -47.75 11.28 -14.44
CA LYS A 95 -47.03 12.09 -15.45
C LYS A 95 -46.83 13.53 -14.98
N TYR A 96 -47.81 14.11 -14.30
CA TYR A 96 -47.73 15.46 -13.74
C TYR A 96 -46.63 15.55 -12.68
N PHE A 97 -46.63 14.65 -11.70
CA PHE A 97 -45.63 14.65 -10.62
C PHE A 97 -44.23 14.27 -11.08
N LYS A 98 -44.08 13.49 -12.15
CA LYS A 98 -42.77 13.22 -12.77
C LYS A 98 -42.04 14.49 -13.22
N THR A 99 -42.76 15.51 -13.66
CA THR A 99 -42.15 16.78 -14.10
C THR A 99 -42.09 17.84 -12.99
N ARG A 100 -42.87 17.65 -11.92
CA ARG A 100 -43.01 18.60 -10.81
C ARG A 100 -42.75 17.90 -9.48
N THR A 101 -41.49 17.49 -9.31
CA THR A 101 -41.03 16.76 -8.12
C THR A 101 -40.67 17.68 -6.96
N PHE A 102 -40.31 18.93 -7.24
CA PHE A 102 -39.84 19.91 -6.27
C PHE A 102 -40.80 21.09 -6.18
N ASP A 103 -41.17 21.47 -4.96
CA ASP A 103 -41.98 22.66 -4.67
C ASP A 103 -41.05 23.82 -4.30
N PRO A 104 -40.91 24.85 -5.17
CA PRO A 104 -40.02 25.98 -4.89
C PRO A 104 -40.53 26.91 -3.79
N VAL A 105 -41.81 26.88 -3.44
CA VAL A 105 -42.37 27.72 -2.38
C VAL A 105 -42.03 27.13 -1.01
N ARG A 106 -42.18 25.80 -0.88
CA ARG A 106 -41.82 25.07 0.35
C ARG A 106 -40.34 24.71 0.42
N VAL A 107 -39.63 24.80 -0.71
CA VAL A 107 -38.23 24.39 -0.87
C VAL A 107 -38.04 22.93 -0.43
N ALA A 108 -38.99 22.08 -0.80
CA ALA A 108 -39.02 20.67 -0.42
C ALA A 108 -39.52 19.81 -1.59
N TYR A 109 -39.13 18.54 -1.61
CA TYR A 109 -39.72 17.58 -2.53
C TYR A 109 -41.17 17.29 -2.15
N VAL A 110 -42.02 17.14 -3.16
CA VAL A 110 -43.45 16.82 -2.98
C VAL A 110 -43.62 15.39 -2.43
N ASP A 111 -42.74 14.49 -2.84
CA ASP A 111 -42.68 13.10 -2.36
C ASP A 111 -41.86 13.03 -1.05
N GLU A 112 -42.48 12.57 0.04
CA GLU A 112 -41.86 12.50 1.37
C GLU A 112 -40.60 11.60 1.39
N GLU A 113 -40.65 10.45 0.73
CA GLU A 113 -39.51 9.52 0.66
C GLU A 113 -38.27 10.20 0.04
N ARG A 114 -38.46 10.94 -1.06
CA ARG A 114 -37.38 11.68 -1.72
C ARG A 114 -36.83 12.80 -0.86
N GLU A 115 -37.67 13.47 -0.08
CA GLU A 115 -37.22 14.49 0.86
C GLU A 115 -36.34 13.86 1.95
N THR A 116 -36.74 12.71 2.51
CA THR A 116 -35.91 12.02 3.51
C THR A 116 -34.56 11.57 2.96
N ASP A 117 -34.52 11.06 1.73
CA ASP A 117 -33.28 10.70 1.03
C ASP A 117 -32.40 11.93 0.78
N PHE A 118 -33.00 13.03 0.33
CA PHE A 118 -32.28 14.28 0.11
C PHE A 118 -31.69 14.82 1.42
N LEU A 119 -32.47 14.83 2.51
CA LEU A 119 -32.02 15.31 3.81
C LEU A 119 -30.92 14.43 4.40
N SER A 120 -31.01 13.10 4.24
CA SER A 120 -29.98 12.17 4.70
C SER A 120 -28.67 12.39 3.93
N ARG A 121 -28.75 12.51 2.60
CA ARG A 121 -27.60 12.81 1.73
C ARG A 121 -26.99 14.16 2.08
N ARG A 122 -27.81 15.20 2.20
CA ARG A 122 -27.37 16.56 2.56
C ARG A 122 -26.67 16.57 3.92
N ARG A 123 -27.19 15.84 4.90
CA ARG A 123 -26.55 15.69 6.21
C ARG A 123 -25.19 14.99 6.08
N GLY A 124 -25.10 13.94 5.28
CA GLY A 124 -23.83 13.28 4.97
C GLY A 124 -22.82 14.23 4.32
N GLU A 125 -23.25 14.98 3.31
CA GLU A 125 -22.43 15.99 2.63
C GLU A 125 -21.99 17.12 3.57
N GLN A 126 -22.87 17.61 4.45
CA GLN A 126 -22.53 18.61 5.48
C GLN A 126 -21.49 18.10 6.48
N GLN A 127 -21.57 16.82 6.88
CA GLN A 127 -20.58 16.21 7.77
C GLN A 127 -19.22 15.97 7.08
N ALA A 128 -19.21 15.78 5.76
CA ALA A 128 -17.99 15.68 4.97
C ALA A 128 -17.40 17.06 4.65
N HIS A 129 -18.27 18.05 4.48
CA HIS A 129 -17.91 19.40 4.06
C HIS A 129 -16.88 20.02 5.01
N GLY A 130 -15.73 20.40 4.45
CA GLY A 130 -14.63 21.03 5.19
C GLY A 130 -13.57 20.06 5.72
N LYS A 131 -13.82 18.74 5.78
CA LYS A 131 -12.77 17.76 6.12
C LYS A 131 -11.68 17.73 5.05
N ASP A 132 -12.05 17.86 3.78
CA ASP A 132 -11.11 17.88 2.65
C ASP A 132 -10.20 19.11 2.66
N ARG A 133 -10.67 20.24 3.23
CA ARG A 133 -9.81 21.43 3.38
C ARG A 133 -8.63 21.18 4.30
N ALA A 134 -8.76 20.29 5.29
CA ALA A 134 -7.64 19.91 6.14
C ALA A 134 -6.56 19.14 5.36
N LEU A 135 -6.93 18.43 4.29
CA LEU A 135 -5.99 17.70 3.43
C LEU A 135 -5.22 18.60 2.45
N LEU A 136 -5.73 19.81 2.20
CA LEU A 136 -5.05 20.81 1.38
C LEU A 136 -3.99 21.60 2.15
N LEU A 137 -3.98 21.49 3.49
CA LEU A 137 -3.01 22.20 4.32
C LEU A 137 -1.59 21.66 4.07
N PRO A 138 -0.54 22.47 4.30
CA PRO A 138 0.83 21.97 4.26
C PRO A 138 1.03 20.81 5.24
N PRO A 139 1.91 19.84 4.93
CA PRO A 139 2.13 18.66 5.79
C PRO A 139 2.43 19.02 7.25
N ARG A 140 3.22 20.06 7.50
CA ARG A 140 3.52 20.53 8.86
C ARG A 140 2.26 20.87 9.67
N GLU A 141 1.26 21.44 9.03
CA GLU A 141 -0.01 21.79 9.67
C GLU A 141 -0.94 20.58 9.78
N GLN A 142 -0.93 19.68 8.78
CA GLN A 142 -1.72 18.44 8.80
C GLN A 142 -1.31 17.51 9.96
N PHE A 143 -0.01 17.43 10.23
CA PHE A 143 0.58 16.62 11.30
C PHE A 143 0.76 17.41 12.60
N SER A 144 0.19 18.63 12.70
CA SER A 144 0.25 19.40 13.94
C SER A 144 -0.60 18.74 15.04
N GLU A 145 -0.14 18.86 16.28
CA GLU A 145 -0.81 18.26 17.45
C GLU A 145 -2.26 18.74 17.59
N GLY A 146 -2.54 20.01 17.29
CA GLY A 146 -3.89 20.57 17.32
C GLY A 146 -4.86 19.98 16.27
N ARG A 147 -4.35 19.24 15.28
CA ARG A 147 -5.15 18.49 14.29
C ARG A 147 -5.19 16.99 14.53
N LEU A 148 -4.20 16.46 15.24
CA LEU A 148 -4.14 15.05 15.62
C LEU A 148 -4.94 14.78 16.90
N TYR A 149 -4.97 15.73 17.82
CA TYR A 149 -5.57 15.59 19.14
C TYR A 149 -6.60 16.67 19.43
N ASN A 150 -7.61 16.30 20.20
CA ASN A 150 -8.50 17.25 20.86
C ASN A 150 -7.84 17.73 22.14
N ILE A 151 -7.52 19.02 22.21
CA ILE A 151 -6.78 19.63 23.32
C ILE A 151 -7.54 19.50 24.66
N LEU A 152 -8.88 19.46 24.63
CA LEU A 152 -9.69 19.41 25.85
C LEU A 152 -9.72 18.02 26.48
N ASN A 153 -9.90 16.99 25.65
CA ASN A 153 -10.12 15.61 26.12
C ASN A 153 -8.92 14.70 25.88
N GLN A 154 -7.87 15.21 25.23
CA GLN A 154 -6.68 14.47 24.76
C GLN A 154 -7.01 13.28 23.84
N GLN A 155 -8.24 13.24 23.32
CA GLN A 155 -8.68 12.19 22.41
C GLN A 155 -8.07 12.40 21.02
N VAL A 156 -7.71 11.30 20.37
CA VAL A 156 -7.18 11.31 19.02
C VAL A 156 -8.31 11.60 18.03
N ILE A 157 -8.16 12.67 17.27
CA ILE A 157 -9.09 13.05 16.19
C ILE A 157 -8.81 12.20 14.95
N ASN A 158 -7.53 12.06 14.59
CA ASN A 158 -7.10 11.42 13.35
C ASN A 158 -6.04 10.32 13.60
N PRO A 159 -6.46 9.07 13.88
CA PRO A 159 -5.53 8.00 14.25
C PRO A 159 -4.58 7.60 13.12
N GLY A 160 -5.01 7.65 11.86
CA GLY A 160 -4.15 7.30 10.73
C GLY A 160 -2.99 8.28 10.51
N LYS A 161 -3.25 9.58 10.68
CA LYS A 161 -2.20 10.62 10.59
C LYS A 161 -1.27 10.59 11.80
N LEU A 162 -1.79 10.20 12.98
CA LEU A 162 -0.96 9.97 14.15
C LEU A 162 0.00 8.80 13.95
N ALA A 163 -0.50 7.65 13.47
CA ALA A 163 0.33 6.47 13.21
C ALA A 163 1.50 6.78 12.27
N THR A 164 1.22 7.51 11.18
CA THR A 164 2.27 7.95 10.24
C THR A 164 3.27 8.92 10.84
N SER A 165 2.85 9.85 11.71
CA SER A 165 3.77 10.69 12.48
C SER A 165 4.67 9.86 13.39
N THR A 166 4.08 8.93 14.15
CA THR A 166 4.85 8.07 15.06
C THR A 166 5.83 7.16 14.32
N GLU A 167 5.45 6.65 13.14
CA GLU A 167 6.35 5.85 12.30
C GLU A 167 7.54 6.67 11.78
N ASN A 168 7.32 7.94 11.42
CA ASN A 168 8.39 8.84 10.99
C ASN A 168 9.38 9.11 12.13
N ASP A 169 8.87 9.34 13.33
CA ASP A 169 9.70 9.57 14.53
C ASP A 169 10.50 8.29 14.88
N GLN A 170 9.86 7.12 14.83
CA GLN A 170 10.52 5.84 15.03
C GLN A 170 11.60 5.57 13.97
N ARG A 171 11.34 5.88 12.69
CA ARG A 171 12.33 5.76 11.62
C ARG A 171 13.56 6.63 11.88
N ALA A 172 13.36 7.86 12.36
CA ALA A 172 14.46 8.76 12.70
C ALA A 172 15.30 8.20 13.87
N LEU A 173 14.66 7.71 14.93
CA LEU A 173 15.33 7.08 16.06
C LEU A 173 16.10 5.82 15.64
N ASN A 174 15.49 4.95 14.84
CA ASN A 174 16.12 3.73 14.34
C ASN A 174 17.36 4.04 13.48
N LYS A 175 17.33 5.11 12.69
CA LYS A 175 18.50 5.57 11.92
C LYS A 175 19.64 5.99 12.86
N ILE A 176 19.35 6.76 13.90
CA ILE A 176 20.37 7.19 14.88
C ILE A 176 20.97 5.97 15.58
N GLN A 177 20.13 5.07 16.09
CA GLN A 177 20.57 3.85 16.77
C GLN A 177 21.43 2.97 15.86
N LYS A 178 21.01 2.78 14.60
CA LYS A 178 21.79 2.04 13.60
C LYS A 178 23.18 2.67 13.39
N THR A 179 23.25 3.99 13.20
CA THR A 179 24.54 4.66 12.99
C THR A 179 25.46 4.58 14.21
N ALA A 180 24.90 4.66 15.41
CA ALA A 180 25.66 4.52 16.65
C ALA A 180 26.20 3.09 16.80
N PHE A 181 25.37 2.09 16.49
CA PHE A 181 25.77 0.68 16.50
C PHE A 181 26.87 0.39 15.47
N GLU A 182 26.70 0.84 14.22
CA GLU A 182 27.69 0.67 13.16
C GLU A 182 29.02 1.32 13.53
N LYS A 183 29.00 2.53 14.13
CA LYS A 183 30.21 3.20 14.61
C LYS A 183 30.90 2.39 15.69
N LYS A 184 30.15 1.86 16.66
CA LYS A 184 30.69 1.00 17.72
C LYS A 184 31.34 -0.26 17.14
N MET A 185 30.64 -0.94 16.23
CA MET A 185 31.15 -2.15 15.59
C MET A 185 32.37 -1.88 14.72
N ARG A 186 32.43 -0.74 14.04
CA ARG A 186 33.61 -0.33 13.28
C ARG A 186 34.82 -0.15 14.19
N VAL A 187 34.68 0.58 15.30
CA VAL A 187 35.78 0.79 16.25
C VAL A 187 36.25 -0.54 16.85
N LEU A 188 35.33 -1.44 17.17
CA LEU A 188 35.68 -2.78 17.64
C LEU A 188 36.47 -3.56 16.57
N GLY A 189 35.97 -3.60 15.33
CA GLY A 189 36.67 -4.27 14.23
C GLY A 189 38.04 -3.66 13.92
N GLU A 190 38.17 -2.34 13.95
CA GLU A 190 39.46 -1.64 13.80
C GLU A 190 40.43 -2.02 14.94
N SER A 191 39.94 -2.15 16.17
CA SER A 191 40.76 -2.55 17.32
C SER A 191 41.18 -4.02 17.28
N GLU A 192 40.29 -4.91 16.82
CA GLU A 192 40.60 -6.33 16.63
C GLU A 192 41.60 -6.53 15.50
N GLN A 193 41.39 -5.85 14.37
CA GLN A 193 42.32 -5.86 13.24
C GLN A 193 43.69 -5.32 13.64
N ALA A 194 43.75 -4.19 14.36
CA ALA A 194 45.01 -3.65 14.87
C ALA A 194 45.73 -4.68 15.76
N ARG A 195 45.00 -5.29 16.71
CA ARG A 195 45.54 -6.33 17.59
C ARG A 195 46.06 -7.53 16.81
N GLU A 196 45.32 -8.04 15.83
CA GLU A 196 45.77 -9.17 15.01
C GLU A 196 47.02 -8.82 14.20
N THR A 197 47.05 -7.63 13.59
CA THR A 197 48.25 -7.16 12.87
C THR A 197 49.45 -7.04 13.80
N ASP A 198 49.26 -6.55 15.02
CA ASP A 198 50.31 -6.46 16.03
C ASP A 198 50.81 -7.85 16.44
N LEU A 199 49.92 -8.82 16.65
CA LEU A 199 50.30 -10.20 16.96
C LEU A 199 51.07 -10.86 15.82
N CYS A 200 50.62 -10.66 14.57
CA CYS A 200 51.31 -11.18 13.38
C CYS A 200 52.72 -10.60 13.22
N LEU A 201 52.87 -9.27 13.38
CA LEU A 201 54.19 -8.62 13.32
C LEU A 201 55.09 -9.10 14.46
N ASN A 202 54.54 -9.25 15.66
CA ASN A 202 55.29 -9.66 16.86
C ASN A 202 55.49 -11.17 16.99
N ARG A 203 55.08 -11.98 16.00
CA ARG A 203 55.40 -13.40 15.93
C ARG A 203 56.90 -13.63 15.82
N PHE A 204 57.60 -12.74 15.12
CA PHE A 204 59.05 -12.79 15.00
C PHE A 204 59.74 -12.10 16.20
N ALA A 205 60.94 -12.57 16.54
CA ALA A 205 61.75 -11.91 17.57
C ALA A 205 62.12 -10.49 17.12
N HIS A 206 61.93 -9.51 18.01
CA HIS A 206 62.28 -8.12 17.75
C HIS A 206 63.79 -7.96 17.47
N GLU A 207 64.61 -8.75 18.16
CA GLU A 207 66.07 -8.74 18.05
C GLU A 207 66.58 -8.95 16.62
N ARG A 208 65.91 -9.80 15.82
CA ARG A 208 66.26 -9.99 14.40
C ARG A 208 66.21 -8.70 13.58
N HIS A 209 65.38 -7.75 13.98
CA HIS A 209 65.24 -6.46 13.28
C HIS A 209 66.24 -5.42 13.79
N THR A 210 66.78 -5.60 15.00
CA THR A 210 67.79 -4.69 15.58
C THR A 210 69.22 -5.15 15.29
N GLU A 211 69.42 -6.44 15.01
CA GLU A 211 70.71 -7.03 14.62
C GLU A 211 71.41 -6.29 13.48
N SER A 212 70.67 -5.83 12.46
CA SER A 212 71.24 -5.08 11.34
C SER A 212 71.88 -3.73 11.74
N TYR A 213 71.58 -3.22 12.94
CA TYR A 213 72.12 -1.96 13.46
C TYR A 213 73.20 -2.15 14.53
N VAL A 214 73.58 -3.39 14.85
CA VAL A 214 74.54 -3.70 15.95
C VAL A 214 75.92 -3.11 15.69
N HIS A 215 76.37 -3.06 14.43
CA HIS A 215 77.67 -2.53 14.06
C HIS A 215 77.78 -0.99 14.21
N GLY A 216 76.66 -0.29 14.38
CA GLY A 216 76.65 1.17 14.53
C GLY A 216 76.78 1.96 13.22
N TYR A 217 77.01 1.29 12.09
CA TYR A 217 77.05 1.86 10.75
C TYR A 217 76.41 0.89 9.73
N ASP A 218 76.01 1.42 8.58
CA ASP A 218 75.45 0.64 7.48
C ASP A 218 76.58 -0.10 6.73
N VAL A 219 76.51 -1.42 6.68
CA VAL A 219 77.55 -2.27 6.08
C VAL A 219 77.76 -2.00 4.59
N LEU A 220 76.72 -1.55 3.88
CA LEU A 220 76.80 -1.29 2.43
C LEU A 220 77.31 0.12 2.10
N SER A 221 76.90 1.14 2.86
CA SER A 221 77.24 2.53 2.59
C SER A 221 78.34 3.10 3.49
N ASN A 222 78.75 2.34 4.51
CA ASN A 222 79.70 2.73 5.56
C ASN A 222 79.31 4.03 6.30
N GLN A 223 78.03 4.43 6.23
CA GLN A 223 77.54 5.60 6.94
C GLN A 223 77.18 5.24 8.38
N PRO A 224 77.57 6.04 9.38
CA PRO A 224 77.21 5.78 10.76
C PRO A 224 75.70 5.97 10.96
N TYR A 225 75.11 5.25 11.91
CA TYR A 225 73.71 5.44 12.31
C TYR A 225 73.54 6.43 13.48
N VAL A 226 74.64 7.00 13.98
CA VAL A 226 74.68 7.97 15.09
C VAL A 226 75.71 9.06 14.75
N GLY A 227 75.41 10.33 15.04
CA GLY A 227 76.32 11.47 14.78
C GLY A 227 75.78 12.49 13.77
N ARG A 228 76.67 13.37 13.28
CA ARG A 228 76.32 14.55 12.45
C ARG A 228 75.82 14.19 11.04
N ASP A 229 76.39 13.15 10.45
CA ASP A 229 76.06 12.66 9.09
C ASP A 229 75.38 11.27 9.16
N ALA A 230 74.57 11.05 10.20
CA ALA A 230 74.00 9.75 10.48
C ALA A 230 72.87 9.38 9.51
N LYS A 231 72.91 8.14 9.02
CA LYS A 231 71.79 7.56 8.28
C LYS A 231 70.63 7.28 9.24
N LEU A 232 69.41 7.65 8.83
CA LEU A 232 68.21 7.42 9.62
C LEU A 232 67.94 5.92 9.80
N LYS A 233 67.78 5.48 11.05
CA LYS A 233 67.34 4.12 11.36
C LYS A 233 65.87 3.97 11.02
N VAL A 234 65.51 2.90 10.31
CA VAL A 234 64.12 2.58 10.04
C VAL A 234 63.48 2.11 11.35
N PRO A 235 62.39 2.74 11.83
CA PRO A 235 61.72 2.29 13.04
C PRO A 235 61.14 0.89 12.82
N THR A 236 61.49 -0.03 13.69
CA THR A 236 60.96 -1.39 13.67
C THR A 236 59.50 -1.38 14.11
N ARG A 237 58.65 -2.07 13.35
CA ARG A 237 57.21 -2.20 13.68
C ARG A 237 56.93 -3.23 14.77
N THR A 238 57.93 -4.02 15.14
CA THR A 238 57.86 -5.02 16.21
C THR A 238 58.17 -4.41 17.58
N HIS A 239 57.71 -5.06 18.63
CA HIS A 239 57.83 -4.63 20.01
C HIS A 239 58.92 -5.40 20.74
N ALA A 240 59.77 -4.68 21.46
CA ALA A 240 60.76 -5.27 22.35
C ALA A 240 60.07 -5.96 23.55
N ALA A 241 60.74 -6.95 24.13
CA ALA A 241 60.32 -7.52 25.40
C ALA A 241 60.37 -6.45 26.50
N LEU A 242 59.47 -6.55 27.47
CA LEU A 242 59.46 -5.65 28.62
C LEU A 242 60.77 -5.77 29.40
N THR A 243 61.33 -4.61 29.75
CA THR A 243 62.40 -4.58 30.74
C THR A 243 61.84 -4.97 32.11
N SER A 244 62.69 -5.53 32.98
CA SER A 244 62.29 -5.96 34.33
C SER A 244 61.62 -4.83 35.12
N TRP A 245 62.12 -3.60 34.98
CA TRP A 245 61.54 -2.42 35.60
C TRP A 245 60.15 -2.08 35.06
N GLN A 246 59.96 -2.12 33.74
CA GLN A 246 58.65 -1.88 33.13
C GLN A 246 57.64 -2.98 33.45
N ALA A 247 58.09 -4.23 33.59
CA ALA A 247 57.24 -5.34 34.03
C ALA A 247 56.72 -5.10 35.46
N ILE A 248 57.58 -4.62 36.37
CA ILE A 248 57.20 -4.25 37.74
C ILE A 248 56.21 -3.07 37.75
N GLU A 249 56.46 -2.01 36.96
CA GLU A 249 55.59 -0.84 36.90
C GLU A 249 54.20 -1.14 36.29
N SER A 250 54.16 -2.02 35.28
CA SER A 250 52.91 -2.39 34.60
C SER A 250 52.16 -3.55 35.25
N GLY A 251 52.80 -4.28 36.17
CA GLY A 251 52.26 -5.52 36.74
C GLY A 251 52.10 -6.66 35.73
N LEU A 252 52.69 -6.52 34.52
CA LEU A 252 52.63 -7.53 33.46
C LEU A 252 53.84 -8.47 33.54
N PRO A 253 53.69 -9.75 33.17
CA PRO A 253 54.83 -10.66 33.12
C PRO A 253 55.88 -10.19 32.10
N ALA A 254 57.16 -10.40 32.39
CA ALA A 254 58.29 -9.95 31.57
C ALA A 254 58.29 -10.47 30.12
N GLY A 255 57.52 -11.53 29.83
CA GLY A 255 57.31 -12.05 28.48
C GLY A 255 56.37 -11.22 27.59
N ASN A 256 55.65 -10.24 28.16
CA ASN A 256 54.80 -9.35 27.38
C ASN A 256 55.66 -8.34 26.60
N LYS A 257 55.24 -8.05 25.37
CA LYS A 257 55.87 -7.06 24.49
C LYS A 257 55.02 -5.80 24.49
N ILE A 258 55.62 -4.63 24.66
CA ILE A 258 54.90 -3.35 24.62
C ILE A 258 55.46 -2.52 23.48
N ALA A 259 54.58 -1.80 22.79
CA ALA A 259 54.99 -0.82 21.80
C ALA A 259 56.00 0.16 22.41
N PRO A 260 57.15 0.41 21.77
CA PRO A 260 58.06 1.43 22.25
C PRO A 260 57.28 2.76 22.30
N LYS A 261 57.26 3.41 23.48
CA LYS A 261 56.74 4.78 23.59
C LYS A 261 57.46 5.60 22.52
N PRO A 262 56.75 6.37 21.67
CA PRO A 262 57.41 7.20 20.68
C PRO A 262 58.40 8.10 21.42
N SER A 263 59.69 8.00 21.08
CA SER A 263 60.70 8.87 21.66
C SER A 263 60.30 10.31 21.30
N SER A 264 60.27 11.17 22.32
CA SER A 264 59.89 12.60 22.23
C SER A 264 60.68 13.40 21.17
N THR A 265 61.67 12.80 20.52
CA THR A 265 62.45 13.36 19.41
C THR A 265 61.73 13.37 18.05
N PHE A 266 60.64 12.62 17.85
CA PHE A 266 59.87 12.65 16.59
C PHE A 266 58.62 13.55 16.60
N ALA A 267 58.32 14.22 17.72
CA ALA A 267 57.17 15.13 17.83
C ALA A 267 57.27 16.40 16.96
N VAL A 268 58.42 16.68 16.35
CA VAL A 268 58.63 17.87 15.51
C VAL A 268 58.24 17.64 14.04
N ALA A 269 58.17 16.40 13.56
CA ALA A 269 57.94 16.10 12.14
C ALA A 269 56.45 15.89 11.76
N ALA A 270 55.55 15.77 12.73
CA ALA A 270 54.11 15.54 12.48
C ALA A 270 53.27 16.83 12.37
N ASN A 271 53.91 18.01 12.31
CA ASN A 271 53.20 19.30 12.26
C ASN A 271 53.16 19.95 10.86
N ILE A 272 53.33 19.15 9.80
CA ILE A 272 53.19 19.64 8.42
C ILE A 272 51.85 19.17 7.85
N ARG A 273 50.90 20.12 7.83
CA ARG A 273 49.72 20.22 6.96
C ARG A 273 48.59 19.19 7.13
N THR A 274 47.71 19.47 8.08
CA THR A 274 46.26 19.35 7.82
C THR A 274 45.78 20.67 7.18
N PRO A 275 45.19 20.67 5.97
CA PRO A 275 44.47 21.84 5.49
C PRO A 275 43.18 22.03 6.32
N PRO A 276 42.78 23.28 6.64
CA PRO A 276 41.58 23.53 7.41
C PRO A 276 40.34 23.07 6.65
N SER A 277 39.45 22.39 7.38
CA SER A 277 38.12 22.01 6.94
C SER A 277 37.31 23.25 6.52
N ASN A 278 36.96 23.34 5.24
CA ASN A 278 35.92 24.26 4.79
C ASN A 278 34.54 23.75 5.27
N PRO A 279 33.64 24.63 5.74
CA PRO A 279 32.29 24.24 6.11
C PRO A 279 31.45 23.96 4.85
N PRO A 280 30.57 22.93 4.83
CA PRO A 280 29.72 22.70 3.67
C PRO A 280 28.62 23.76 3.61
N THR A 281 28.75 24.63 2.61
CA THR A 281 27.67 25.46 2.06
C THR A 281 26.52 24.59 1.57
N ARG A 282 25.32 24.98 1.99
CA ARG A 282 24.01 24.44 1.61
C ARG A 282 23.65 24.80 0.17
N ARG A 283 23.37 23.81 -0.69
CA ARG A 283 22.53 23.78 -1.93
C ARG A 283 22.94 22.52 -2.74
N ALA A 284 22.20 21.97 -3.68
CA ALA A 284 20.77 21.77 -3.95
C ALA A 284 20.78 20.66 -5.03
N ASN A 285 19.84 19.71 -4.94
CA ASN A 285 19.38 18.75 -5.96
C ASN A 285 20.30 18.42 -7.16
N HIS A 286 20.73 17.16 -7.26
CA HIS A 286 20.73 16.46 -8.55
C HIS A 286 20.72 14.94 -8.36
N ASP A 287 19.84 14.30 -9.12
CA ASP A 287 19.62 12.86 -9.25
C ASP A 287 20.81 12.13 -9.88
N ASP A 288 21.10 10.91 -9.40
CA ASP A 288 21.41 9.69 -10.19
C ASP A 288 21.67 8.50 -9.22
N VAL A 289 20.79 7.50 -9.18
CA VAL A 289 20.80 6.24 -9.95
C VAL A 289 21.85 5.21 -9.46
N ASP A 290 21.29 4.11 -8.95
CA ASP A 290 21.81 2.74 -8.84
C ASP A 290 23.22 2.48 -8.28
N THR A 291 23.25 1.98 -7.04
CA THR A 291 23.96 0.73 -6.76
C THR A 291 23.17 -0.14 -5.78
N ARG A 292 22.72 -1.29 -6.31
CA ARG A 292 22.08 -2.39 -5.58
C ARG A 292 22.99 -2.87 -4.44
N LYS A 293 22.45 -2.96 -3.23
CA LYS A 293 23.03 -3.76 -2.14
C LYS A 293 22.04 -4.89 -1.78
N PRO A 294 22.52 -6.12 -1.53
CA PRO A 294 21.65 -7.24 -1.25
C PRO A 294 21.02 -7.11 0.15
N ASN A 295 19.72 -7.42 0.23
CA ASN A 295 18.99 -7.61 1.47
C ASN A 295 19.59 -8.79 2.25
N ILE A 296 20.10 -8.54 3.45
CA ILE A 296 20.40 -9.58 4.43
C ILE A 296 19.24 -9.60 5.42
N LEU A 297 18.44 -10.65 5.34
CA LEU A 297 17.37 -11.00 6.27
C LEU A 297 18.03 -11.44 7.58
N ILE A 298 17.83 -10.67 8.65
CA ILE A 298 18.14 -11.12 10.01
C ILE A 298 16.91 -11.87 10.50
N VAL A 299 17.00 -13.20 10.51
CA VAL A 299 16.01 -14.08 11.16
C VAL A 299 16.23 -13.97 12.67
N GLN A 300 15.24 -13.42 13.36
CA GLN A 300 15.23 -13.31 14.81
C GLN A 300 14.73 -14.65 15.37
N GLN A 301 15.62 -15.44 15.97
CA GLN A 301 15.24 -16.63 16.73
C GLN A 301 14.59 -16.18 18.05
N LEU A 302 13.30 -16.47 18.19
CA LEU A 302 12.57 -16.43 19.45
C LEU A 302 13.19 -17.47 20.41
N THR A 303 13.58 -17.02 21.59
CA THR A 303 13.92 -17.91 22.71
C THR A 303 12.72 -17.89 23.66
N ASP A 304 12.18 -19.08 23.88
CA ASP A 304 11.05 -19.33 24.77
C ASP A 304 11.39 -18.96 26.23
N ALA A 305 10.48 -18.23 26.86
CA ALA A 305 10.51 -17.96 28.29
C ALA A 305 9.93 -19.15 29.08
N PRO A 306 10.45 -19.46 30.28
CA PRO A 306 9.90 -20.51 31.12
C PRO A 306 8.57 -20.07 31.76
N GLN A 307 7.57 -20.95 31.71
CA GLN A 307 6.30 -20.78 32.41
C GLN A 307 6.50 -20.93 33.93
N VAL A 308 5.84 -20.05 34.67
CA VAL A 308 5.51 -20.19 36.09
C VAL A 308 4.09 -20.72 36.19
#